data_AF-A0A1W9N601-F1
#
_entry.id   AF-A0A1W9N601-F1
#
_cell.length_a   1.000
_cell.length_b   1.000
_cell.length_c   1.000
_cell.angle_alpha   90.00
_cell.angle_beta   90.00
_cell.angle_gamma   90.00
#
_symmetry.space_group_name_H-M   'P 1'
#
loop_
_entity.id
_entity.type
_entity.pdbx_description
1 polymer ?
#
loop_
_entity_poly.entity_id
_entity_poly.type
_entity_poly.pdbx_seq_one_letter_code
_entity_poly.pdbx_strand_id
1 'polypeptide(L)'
;MIKKMMCFCVLMLIIPAFVWGEFLDNGDNTITDTNTGLMWQKATLATTQNWEGAILACEALSLSDFNDWRLPSKAELMSIVDYSKYNPVVDAKFTTENNYYWTSTTYAKADEGSTTTFSKAWAVKFEDGTVEGMPKTDKYYVRAVRGGQPQVPKTLYVSMPAQTSSWSAGELLPISWDTAATDAKVSISRDGGKTYNEITGEKPNSYSLVWTVTGPASDNCMLKIETGTTTITQGLFSIKAGSAGGCNDLPCIIQGLQVLTGK
;
A
#
# COMPACT_ATOMS: atom_id res chain seq x y z
N MET A 1 -64.98 7.60 -12.68
CA MET A 1 -63.93 6.58 -12.46
C MET A 1 -62.61 7.30 -12.25
N ILE A 2 -62.15 7.37 -11.01
CA ILE A 2 -60.93 8.07 -10.58
C ILE A 2 -59.75 7.11 -10.77
N LYS A 3 -58.87 7.36 -11.75
CA LYS A 3 -57.57 6.66 -11.86
C LYS A 3 -56.56 7.41 -10.98
N LYS A 4 -56.29 6.86 -9.79
CA LYS A 4 -55.16 7.29 -8.95
C LYS A 4 -53.87 6.90 -9.68
N MET A 5 -53.13 7.91 -10.15
CA MET A 5 -51.80 7.74 -10.71
C MET A 5 -50.80 7.72 -9.55
N MET A 6 -50.37 6.52 -9.15
CA MET A 6 -49.26 6.35 -8.20
C MET A 6 -47.97 6.73 -8.92
N CYS A 7 -47.42 7.90 -8.56
CA CYS A 7 -46.08 8.30 -8.93
C CYS A 7 -45.09 7.51 -8.05
N PHE A 8 -44.48 6.46 -8.60
CA PHE A 8 -43.36 5.78 -7.96
C PHE A 8 -42.12 6.66 -8.13
N CYS A 9 -41.82 7.45 -7.11
CA CYS A 9 -40.50 8.07 -6.95
C CYS A 9 -39.49 6.94 -6.72
N VAL A 10 -38.82 6.50 -7.78
CA VAL A 10 -37.61 5.67 -7.65
C VAL A 10 -36.53 6.60 -7.12
N LEU A 11 -36.34 6.60 -5.81
CA LEU A 11 -35.16 7.15 -5.18
C LEU A 11 -33.97 6.35 -5.74
N MET A 12 -33.31 6.88 -6.78
CA MET A 12 -31.99 6.40 -7.17
C MET A 12 -31.09 6.67 -5.97
N LEU A 13 -30.95 5.67 -5.09
CA LEU A 13 -29.80 5.58 -4.23
C LEU A 13 -28.61 5.62 -5.18
N ILE A 14 -27.91 6.75 -5.23
CA ILE A 14 -26.56 6.81 -5.74
C ILE A 14 -25.78 5.96 -4.76
N ILE A 15 -25.76 4.64 -5.00
CA ILE A 15 -24.75 3.77 -4.43
C ILE A 15 -23.46 4.39 -4.99
N PRO A 16 -22.57 4.98 -4.16
CA PRO A 16 -21.30 5.45 -4.67
C PRO A 16 -20.72 4.26 -5.43
N ALA A 17 -20.46 4.46 -6.72
CA ALA A 17 -19.90 3.42 -7.56
C ALA A 17 -18.76 2.81 -6.75
N PHE A 18 -18.89 1.53 -6.42
CA PHE A 18 -17.85 0.81 -5.74
C PHE A 18 -16.65 0.90 -6.68
N VAL A 19 -15.70 1.79 -6.37
CA VAL A 19 -14.51 1.96 -7.18
C VAL A 19 -13.71 0.69 -6.93
N TRP A 20 -13.85 -0.27 -7.84
CA TRP A 20 -12.99 -1.44 -7.89
C TRP A 20 -11.56 -0.90 -7.92
N GLY A 21 -10.72 -1.30 -6.96
CA GLY A 21 -9.44 -0.62 -6.78
C GLY A 21 -8.63 -0.65 -8.07
N GLU A 22 -8.10 0.51 -8.41
CA GLU A 22 -7.48 0.80 -9.69
C GLU A 22 -5.97 0.90 -9.52
N PHE A 23 -5.25 0.63 -10.60
CA PHE A 23 -3.88 1.11 -10.74
C PHE A 23 -3.92 2.59 -11.11
N LEU A 24 -3.39 3.44 -10.24
CA LEU A 24 -3.25 4.88 -10.44
C LEU A 24 -1.85 5.18 -10.97
N ASP A 25 -1.75 5.79 -12.14
CA ASP A 25 -0.49 6.30 -12.68
C ASP A 25 -0.17 7.64 -12.01
N ASN A 26 0.97 7.73 -11.33
CA ASN A 26 1.38 8.93 -10.61
C ASN A 26 2.02 10.00 -11.53
N GLY A 27 2.23 9.68 -12.82
CA GLY A 27 2.84 10.61 -13.78
C GLY A 27 4.34 10.81 -13.61
N ASP A 28 4.98 10.03 -12.74
CA ASP A 28 6.39 10.14 -12.37
C ASP A 28 7.19 8.84 -12.59
N ASN A 29 6.67 7.93 -13.42
CA ASN A 29 7.17 6.54 -13.61
C ASN A 29 6.88 5.59 -12.45
N THR A 30 5.94 5.92 -11.57
CA THR A 30 5.38 4.99 -10.59
C THR A 30 3.88 4.77 -10.77
N ILE A 31 3.40 3.63 -10.28
CA ILE A 31 1.98 3.26 -10.26
C ILE A 31 1.60 2.90 -8.83
N THR A 32 0.53 3.47 -8.31
CA THR A 32 -0.05 3.08 -7.02
C THR A 32 -1.16 2.05 -7.25
N ASP A 33 -1.05 0.89 -6.62
CA ASP A 33 -2.11 -0.10 -6.52
C ASP A 33 -3.04 0.27 -5.37
N THR A 34 -4.24 0.77 -5.65
CA THR A 34 -5.17 1.19 -4.58
C THR A 34 -5.88 0.03 -3.88
N ASN A 35 -5.66 -1.23 -4.28
CA ASN A 35 -6.15 -2.39 -3.52
C ASN A 35 -5.17 -2.81 -2.43
N THR A 36 -3.87 -2.83 -2.75
CA THR A 36 -2.82 -3.29 -1.82
C THR A 36 -2.03 -2.16 -1.15
N GLY A 37 -2.04 -0.95 -1.72
CA GLY A 37 -1.33 0.22 -1.21
C GLY A 37 0.14 0.18 -1.55
N LEU A 38 0.53 -0.78 -2.39
CA LEU A 38 1.88 -0.88 -2.92
C LEU A 38 2.06 0.15 -4.03
N MET A 39 3.25 0.72 -4.07
CA MET A 39 3.69 1.52 -5.20
C MET A 39 4.69 0.72 -6.01
N TRP A 40 4.47 0.71 -7.31
CA TRP A 40 5.19 -0.08 -8.26
C TRP A 40 5.98 0.83 -9.19
N GLN A 41 7.15 0.35 -9.60
CA GLN A 41 7.81 0.91 -10.77
C GLN A 41 6.92 0.70 -12.00
N LYS A 42 6.71 1.76 -12.80
CA LYS A 42 5.86 1.71 -14.00
C LYS A 42 6.50 0.93 -15.14
N ALA A 43 7.78 1.18 -15.42
CA ALA A 43 8.53 0.48 -16.45
C ALA A 43 9.34 -0.67 -15.86
N THR A 44 9.53 -1.72 -16.66
CA THR A 44 10.43 -2.82 -16.30
C THR A 44 11.88 -2.32 -16.27
N LEU A 45 12.72 -2.86 -15.39
CA LEU A 45 14.16 -2.58 -15.45
C LEU A 45 14.72 -3.00 -16.82
N ALA A 46 15.54 -2.15 -17.42
CA ALA A 46 16.01 -2.31 -18.80
C ALA A 46 16.83 -3.59 -19.04
N THR A 47 17.45 -4.15 -17.99
CA THR A 47 18.31 -5.33 -18.08
C THR A 47 17.78 -6.46 -17.22
N THR A 48 17.76 -7.67 -17.78
CA THR A 48 17.47 -8.87 -17.02
C THR A 48 18.59 -9.17 -16.03
N GLN A 49 18.21 -9.63 -14.84
CA GLN A 49 19.12 -9.88 -13.73
C GLN A 49 19.02 -11.33 -13.29
N ASN A 50 20.12 -11.87 -12.75
CA ASN A 50 20.01 -13.06 -11.92
C ASN A 50 19.30 -12.72 -10.60
N TRP A 51 18.91 -13.72 -9.82
CA TRP A 51 18.06 -13.46 -8.66
C TRP A 51 18.71 -12.54 -7.61
N GLU A 52 20.00 -12.75 -7.32
CA GLU A 52 20.76 -11.88 -6.42
C GLU A 52 20.93 -10.46 -6.99
N GLY A 53 21.27 -10.34 -8.28
CA GLY A 53 21.36 -9.06 -8.97
C GLY A 53 20.02 -8.32 -9.04
N ALA A 54 18.89 -9.04 -9.09
CA ALA A 54 17.56 -8.45 -9.08
C ALA A 54 17.26 -7.79 -7.72
N ILE A 55 17.63 -8.44 -6.62
CA ILE A 55 17.51 -7.87 -5.27
C ILE A 55 18.34 -6.60 -5.18
N LEU A 56 19.63 -6.69 -5.51
CA LEU A 56 20.55 -5.56 -5.44
C LEU A 56 20.14 -4.41 -6.37
N ALA A 57 19.64 -4.71 -7.57
CA ALA A 57 19.17 -3.70 -8.51
C ALA A 57 17.93 -2.96 -7.99
N CYS A 58 17.01 -3.63 -7.29
CA CYS A 58 15.89 -2.97 -6.62
C CYS A 58 16.36 -2.11 -5.44
N GLU A 59 17.24 -2.64 -4.58
CA GLU A 59 17.74 -1.91 -3.40
C GLU A 59 18.60 -0.69 -3.76
N ALA A 60 19.28 -0.74 -4.91
CA ALA A 60 20.04 0.39 -5.44
C ALA A 60 19.19 1.37 -6.27
N LEU A 61 17.91 1.06 -6.55
CA LEU A 61 17.06 1.89 -7.37
C LEU A 61 16.71 3.18 -6.65
N SER A 62 17.00 4.32 -7.28
CA SER A 62 16.45 5.62 -6.90
C SER A 62 15.49 6.08 -7.98
N LEU A 63 14.20 6.14 -7.65
CA LEU A 63 13.13 6.48 -8.58
C LEU A 63 12.08 7.36 -7.89
N SER A 64 11.72 8.47 -8.52
CA SER A 64 10.74 9.45 -8.02
C SER A 64 11.07 9.95 -6.60
N ASP A 65 12.36 10.17 -6.34
CA ASP A 65 12.99 10.51 -5.06
C ASP A 65 12.79 9.49 -3.93
N PHE A 66 12.48 8.23 -4.28
CA PHE A 66 12.44 7.11 -3.36
C PHE A 66 13.62 6.18 -3.57
N ASN A 67 14.16 5.63 -2.47
CA ASN A 67 15.33 4.75 -2.43
C ASN A 67 15.10 3.49 -1.57
N ASP A 68 13.85 3.22 -1.20
CA ASP A 68 13.39 2.06 -0.41
C ASP A 68 12.70 1.00 -1.30
N TRP A 69 13.09 0.97 -2.57
CA TRP A 69 12.60 0.01 -3.53
C TRP A 69 13.14 -1.39 -3.22
N ARG A 70 12.30 -2.40 -3.41
CA ARG A 70 12.64 -3.80 -3.16
C ARG A 70 12.07 -4.72 -4.22
N LEU A 71 12.62 -5.93 -4.29
CA LEU A 71 12.07 -6.99 -5.11
C LEU A 71 10.76 -7.50 -4.48
N PRO A 72 9.64 -7.54 -5.23
CA PRO A 72 8.34 -7.95 -4.71
C PRO A 72 8.36 -9.42 -4.30
N SER A 73 7.63 -9.76 -3.24
CA SER A 73 7.34 -11.15 -2.91
C SER A 73 6.43 -11.78 -3.98
N LYS A 74 6.33 -13.10 -3.98
CA LYS A 74 5.44 -13.83 -4.90
C LYS A 74 3.98 -13.37 -4.76
N ALA A 75 3.50 -13.18 -3.54
CA ALA A 75 2.13 -12.76 -3.29
C ALA A 75 1.85 -11.35 -3.84
N GLU A 76 2.80 -10.43 -3.66
CA GLU A 76 2.68 -9.06 -4.19
C GLU A 76 2.74 -9.04 -5.71
N LEU A 77 3.69 -9.76 -6.33
CA LEU A 77 3.78 -9.77 -7.79
C LEU A 77 2.57 -10.44 -8.45
N MET A 78 1.97 -11.43 -7.78
CA MET A 78 0.72 -12.03 -8.23
C MET A 78 -0.49 -11.12 -8.04
N SER A 79 -0.45 -10.12 -7.14
CA SER A 79 -1.59 -9.22 -6.93
C SER A 79 -1.83 -8.28 -8.11
N ILE A 80 -0.82 -8.10 -8.98
CA ILE A 80 -0.94 -7.28 -10.19
C ILE A 80 -1.26 -8.09 -11.46
N VAL A 81 -1.43 -9.41 -11.32
CA VAL A 81 -1.82 -10.30 -12.42
C VAL A 81 -3.33 -10.28 -12.63
N ASP A 82 -3.73 -10.00 -13.86
CA ASP A 82 -5.10 -10.03 -14.37
C ASP A 82 -5.28 -11.22 -15.32
N TYR A 83 -5.80 -12.33 -14.78
CA TYR A 83 -6.05 -13.57 -15.52
C TYR A 83 -7.17 -13.47 -16.57
N SER A 84 -7.86 -12.32 -16.66
CA SER A 84 -8.80 -12.06 -17.77
C SER A 84 -8.10 -11.58 -19.04
N LYS A 85 -6.82 -11.21 -18.93
CA LYS A 85 -5.97 -10.75 -20.03
C LYS A 85 -5.00 -11.85 -20.47
N TYR A 86 -4.30 -11.59 -21.57
CA TYR A 86 -3.19 -12.40 -22.08
C TYR A 86 -2.25 -11.45 -22.83
N ASN A 87 -0.94 -11.62 -22.64
CA ASN A 87 0.10 -10.95 -23.42
C ASN A 87 0.00 -9.39 -23.47
N PRO A 88 0.17 -8.67 -22.34
CA PRO A 88 0.47 -9.17 -21.00
C PRO A 88 -0.76 -9.36 -20.12
N VAL A 89 -0.61 -10.14 -19.04
CA VAL A 89 -1.60 -10.33 -17.96
C VAL A 89 -1.55 -9.24 -16.89
N VAL A 90 -1.14 -8.01 -17.21
CA VAL A 90 -1.12 -6.90 -16.24
C VAL A 90 -1.88 -5.70 -16.79
N ASP A 91 -2.18 -4.71 -15.95
CA ASP A 91 -2.85 -3.49 -16.40
C ASP A 91 -2.03 -2.73 -17.45
N ALA A 92 -2.69 -2.15 -18.45
CA ALA A 92 -2.02 -1.47 -19.57
C ALA A 92 -1.24 -0.22 -19.14
N LYS A 93 -1.45 0.29 -17.92
CA LYS A 93 -0.62 1.37 -17.35
C LYS A 93 0.82 0.93 -17.11
N PHE A 94 1.07 -0.36 -16.86
CA PHE A 94 2.41 -0.90 -16.71
C PHE A 94 3.09 -1.04 -18.08
N THR A 95 4.31 -0.54 -18.20
CA THR A 95 5.18 -0.89 -19.33
C THR A 95 5.91 -2.18 -18.98
N THR A 96 5.55 -3.27 -19.67
CA THR A 96 5.96 -4.61 -19.31
C THR A 96 6.41 -5.43 -20.52
N GLU A 97 7.29 -6.38 -20.25
CA GLU A 97 7.73 -7.41 -21.17
C GLU A 97 6.93 -8.70 -20.93
N ASN A 98 6.69 -9.47 -21.98
CA ASN A 98 5.88 -10.71 -21.92
C ASN A 98 6.76 -11.91 -21.55
N ASN A 99 7.32 -11.90 -20.34
CA ASN A 99 8.24 -12.94 -19.89
C ASN A 99 8.21 -13.09 -18.35
N TYR A 100 9.10 -13.90 -17.79
CA TYR A 100 9.25 -14.09 -16.35
C TYR A 100 9.81 -12.85 -15.66
N TYR A 101 9.26 -12.58 -14.48
CA TYR A 101 9.69 -11.55 -13.54
C TYR A 101 10.06 -12.21 -12.21
N TRP A 102 11.21 -11.80 -11.67
CA TRP A 102 11.68 -12.30 -10.40
C TRP A 102 10.80 -11.86 -9.23
N THR A 103 10.66 -12.75 -8.25
CA THR A 103 10.15 -12.43 -6.91
C THR A 103 11.24 -12.64 -5.87
N SER A 104 11.14 -11.99 -4.71
CA SER A 104 12.02 -12.22 -3.56
C SER A 104 11.75 -13.54 -2.82
N THR A 105 10.73 -14.30 -3.22
CA THR A 105 10.34 -15.53 -2.54
C THR A 105 11.16 -16.72 -3.05
N THR A 106 11.99 -17.30 -2.19
CA THR A 106 12.73 -18.54 -2.49
C THR A 106 11.77 -19.72 -2.72
N TYR A 107 12.11 -20.60 -3.67
CA TYR A 107 11.34 -21.82 -3.93
C TYR A 107 11.63 -22.83 -2.81
N ALA A 108 10.59 -23.27 -2.10
CA ALA A 108 10.74 -24.00 -0.84
C ALA A 108 11.25 -25.45 -0.98
N LYS A 109 11.35 -25.98 -2.20
CA LYS A 109 11.93 -27.31 -2.42
C LYS A 109 13.45 -27.16 -2.50
N ALA A 110 14.15 -27.87 -1.63
CA ALA A 110 15.60 -27.97 -1.70
C ALA A 110 16.04 -28.71 -2.98
N ASP A 111 17.29 -28.49 -3.36
CA ASP A 111 17.91 -29.16 -4.50
C ASP A 111 17.97 -30.67 -4.27
N GLU A 112 17.93 -31.45 -5.35
CA GLU A 112 18.01 -32.90 -5.26
C GLU A 112 19.32 -33.32 -4.55
N GLY A 113 19.19 -34.10 -3.48
CA GLY A 113 20.33 -34.50 -2.64
C GLY A 113 20.78 -33.45 -1.61
N SER A 114 20.08 -32.31 -1.48
CA SER A 114 20.35 -31.31 -0.45
C SER A 114 19.14 -31.08 0.47
N THR A 115 19.39 -30.77 1.74
CA THR A 115 18.36 -30.32 2.69
C THR A 115 18.50 -28.84 3.06
N THR A 116 19.55 -28.17 2.59
CA THR A 116 19.90 -26.80 2.98
C THR A 116 20.12 -25.87 1.80
N THR A 117 20.24 -26.39 0.58
CA THR A 117 20.46 -25.60 -0.63
C THR A 117 19.15 -25.38 -1.37
N PHE A 118 18.85 -24.11 -1.64
CA PHE A 118 17.67 -23.68 -2.39
C PHE A 118 18.13 -22.84 -3.59
N SER A 119 18.49 -23.54 -4.69
CA SER A 119 19.00 -22.90 -5.91
C SER A 119 17.94 -22.19 -6.75
N LYS A 120 16.66 -22.28 -6.36
CA LYS A 120 15.53 -21.73 -7.12
C LYS A 120 14.77 -20.63 -6.37
N ALA A 121 14.17 -19.73 -7.11
CA ALA A 121 13.23 -18.72 -6.62
C ALA A 121 11.97 -18.71 -7.48
N TRP A 122 10.87 -18.23 -6.91
CA TRP A 122 9.63 -18.07 -7.66
C TRP A 122 9.77 -16.91 -8.66
N ALA A 123 9.32 -17.13 -9.89
CA ALA A 123 9.12 -16.12 -10.91
C ALA A 123 7.69 -16.16 -11.42
N VAL A 124 7.16 -15.01 -11.85
CA VAL A 124 5.81 -14.89 -12.44
C VAL A 124 5.96 -14.48 -13.89
N LYS A 125 5.34 -15.22 -14.81
CA LYS A 125 5.38 -14.95 -16.24
C LYS A 125 4.23 -14.02 -16.62
N PHE A 126 4.54 -12.82 -17.10
CA PHE A 126 3.51 -11.84 -17.47
C PHE A 126 2.88 -12.06 -18.84
N GLU A 127 3.28 -13.08 -19.58
CA GLU A 127 2.56 -13.49 -20.78
C GLU A 127 1.19 -14.11 -20.45
N ASP A 128 1.13 -14.96 -19.42
CA ASP A 128 -0.02 -15.84 -19.12
C ASP A 128 -0.32 -16.00 -17.62
N GLY A 129 0.48 -15.42 -16.73
CA GLY A 129 0.33 -15.51 -15.28
C GLY A 129 0.96 -16.75 -14.64
N THR A 130 1.69 -17.58 -15.41
CA THR A 130 2.33 -18.80 -14.89
C THR A 130 3.33 -18.46 -13.77
N VAL A 131 3.31 -19.26 -12.70
CA VAL A 131 4.22 -19.11 -11.56
C VAL A 131 5.10 -20.34 -11.42
N GLU A 132 6.42 -20.16 -11.50
CA GLU A 132 7.37 -21.26 -11.60
C GLU A 132 8.63 -21.04 -10.76
N GLY A 133 9.23 -22.14 -10.29
CA GLY A 133 10.51 -22.12 -9.59
C GLY A 133 11.68 -22.14 -10.59
N MET A 134 12.32 -20.99 -10.78
CA MET A 134 13.41 -20.80 -11.74
C MET A 134 14.79 -20.82 -11.06
N PRO A 135 15.85 -21.30 -11.72
CA PRO A 135 17.21 -21.27 -11.18
C PRO A 135 17.66 -19.83 -10.89
N LYS A 136 18.18 -19.57 -9.68
CA LYS A 136 18.62 -18.24 -9.24
C LYS A 136 19.77 -17.67 -10.10
N THR A 137 20.46 -18.51 -10.85
CA THR A 137 21.52 -18.16 -11.79
C THR A 137 21.01 -17.57 -13.12
N ASP A 138 19.77 -17.87 -13.48
CA ASP A 138 19.19 -17.46 -14.77
C ASP A 138 18.76 -15.99 -14.73
N LYS A 139 18.65 -15.36 -15.89
CA LYS A 139 18.35 -13.93 -16.00
C LYS A 139 16.91 -13.68 -16.43
N TYR A 140 16.14 -13.00 -15.57
CA TYR A 140 14.76 -12.60 -15.84
C TYR A 140 14.52 -11.12 -15.54
N TYR A 141 13.35 -10.63 -15.93
CA TYR A 141 12.99 -9.23 -15.75
C TYR A 141 12.70 -8.91 -14.29
N VAL A 142 12.78 -7.62 -13.97
CA VAL A 142 12.63 -7.11 -12.61
C VAL A 142 11.69 -5.92 -12.65
N ARG A 143 10.76 -5.88 -11.69
CA ARG A 143 9.90 -4.73 -11.41
C ARG A 143 9.97 -4.48 -9.92
N ALA A 144 10.43 -3.29 -9.53
CA ALA A 144 10.53 -2.94 -8.13
C ALA A 144 9.16 -2.58 -7.54
N VAL A 145 9.00 -2.87 -6.26
CA VAL A 145 7.85 -2.45 -5.44
C VAL A 145 8.35 -1.73 -4.20
N ARG A 146 7.53 -0.85 -3.65
CA ARG A 146 7.74 -0.20 -2.36
C ARG A 146 6.42 -0.02 -1.62
N GLY A 147 6.51 0.30 -0.33
CA GLY A 147 5.35 0.32 0.56
C GLY A 147 4.93 -1.09 1.00
N GLY A 148 3.84 -1.14 1.77
CA GLY A 148 3.38 -2.34 2.47
C GLY A 148 4.29 -2.76 3.63
N GLN A 149 3.73 -3.53 4.56
CA GLN A 149 4.51 -4.26 5.55
C GLN A 149 4.78 -5.67 5.04
N PRO A 150 6.05 -6.13 4.93
CA PRO A 150 6.34 -7.52 4.66
C PRO A 150 5.67 -8.36 5.77
N GLN A 151 4.72 -9.21 5.40
CA GLN A 151 4.00 -10.07 6.35
C GLN A 151 4.96 -11.16 6.86
N VAL A 152 5.80 -10.82 7.83
CA VAL A 152 6.69 -11.77 8.52
C VAL A 152 6.09 -12.11 9.88
N PRO A 153 5.77 -13.38 10.18
CA PRO A 153 5.28 -13.78 11.49
C PRO A 153 6.21 -13.33 12.62
N LYS A 154 5.65 -12.78 13.71
CA LYS A 154 6.36 -12.32 14.93
C LYS A 154 7.23 -11.06 14.77
N THR A 155 6.97 -10.22 13.78
CA THR A 155 7.57 -8.88 13.67
C THR A 155 6.53 -7.79 13.94
N LEU A 156 7.00 -6.61 14.35
CA LEU A 156 6.18 -5.41 14.54
C LEU A 156 5.23 -5.24 13.35
N TYR A 157 3.93 -5.09 13.61
CA TYR A 157 2.89 -4.97 12.58
C TYR A 157 1.99 -3.78 12.86
N VAL A 158 1.68 -2.95 11.86
CA VAL A 158 0.74 -1.83 11.96
C VAL A 158 -0.58 -2.30 11.38
N SER A 159 -1.57 -2.46 12.25
CA SER A 159 -2.89 -2.93 11.88
C SER A 159 -3.83 -1.80 11.45
N MET A 160 -3.58 -0.57 11.89
CA MET A 160 -4.34 0.61 11.48
C MET A 160 -3.45 1.84 11.33
N PRO A 161 -3.67 2.70 10.31
CA PRO A 161 -4.51 2.53 9.13
C PRO A 161 -4.20 1.23 8.40
N ALA A 162 -5.26 0.56 7.97
CA ALA A 162 -5.10 -0.54 7.03
C ALA A 162 -4.44 0.01 5.75
N GLN A 163 -3.66 -0.83 5.08
CA GLN A 163 -3.21 -0.56 3.72
C GLN A 163 -4.42 -0.15 2.88
N THR A 164 -4.24 0.88 2.04
CA THR A 164 -5.27 1.47 1.15
C THR A 164 -6.48 2.10 1.80
N SER A 165 -6.54 2.17 3.13
CA SER A 165 -7.61 2.90 3.78
C SER A 165 -7.57 4.39 3.40
N SER A 166 -8.75 4.99 3.28
CA SER A 166 -8.89 6.43 3.03
C SER A 166 -9.47 7.08 4.27
N TRP A 167 -8.73 8.00 4.85
CA TRP A 167 -9.12 8.73 6.07
C TRP A 167 -9.43 10.18 5.71
N SER A 168 -10.32 10.84 6.45
CA SER A 168 -10.62 12.26 6.21
C SER A 168 -9.90 13.12 7.24
N ALA A 169 -9.27 14.22 6.81
CA ALA A 169 -8.71 15.16 7.77
C ALA A 169 -9.81 15.70 8.70
N GLY A 170 -9.53 15.74 10.01
CA GLY A 170 -10.48 16.10 11.07
C GLY A 170 -11.13 14.91 11.77
N GLU A 171 -11.05 13.70 11.22
CA GLU A 171 -11.55 12.49 11.90
C GLU A 171 -10.62 12.05 13.03
N LEU A 172 -11.20 11.47 14.08
CA LEU A 172 -10.47 10.83 15.18
C LEU A 172 -10.37 9.33 14.89
N LEU A 173 -9.19 8.87 14.47
CA LEU A 173 -8.97 7.48 14.08
C LEU A 173 -7.80 6.84 14.85
N PRO A 174 -7.89 5.53 15.14
CA PRO A 174 -6.83 4.83 15.85
C PRO A 174 -5.69 4.45 14.89
N ILE A 175 -4.46 4.79 15.25
CA ILE A 175 -3.25 4.17 14.72
C ILE A 175 -2.92 3.01 15.65
N SER A 176 -2.85 1.78 15.14
CA SER A 176 -2.70 0.59 15.99
C SER A 176 -1.58 -0.29 15.47
N TRP A 177 -0.81 -0.88 16.39
CA TRP A 177 0.32 -1.74 16.08
C TRP A 177 0.55 -2.81 17.15
N ASP A 178 1.22 -3.89 16.78
CA ASP A 178 1.59 -4.98 17.67
C ASP A 178 3.10 -4.95 17.94
N THR A 179 3.52 -4.63 19.17
CA THR A 179 4.93 -4.80 19.59
C THR A 179 5.11 -5.09 21.09
N ALA A 180 6.20 -5.79 21.41
CA ALA A 180 6.74 -5.92 22.76
C ALA A 180 7.65 -4.73 23.20
N ALA A 181 7.59 -3.55 22.55
CA ALA A 181 8.46 -2.42 22.86
C ALA A 181 8.02 -1.64 24.12
N THR A 182 8.91 -0.84 24.71
CA THR A 182 8.62 0.00 25.89
C THR A 182 8.06 1.37 25.53
N ASP A 183 8.63 2.02 24.51
CA ASP A 183 8.20 3.33 23.99
C ASP A 183 8.10 3.29 22.46
N ALA A 184 7.14 4.04 21.91
CA ALA A 184 6.91 4.16 20.48
C ALA A 184 6.79 5.62 20.07
N LYS A 185 7.46 5.96 18.96
CA LYS A 185 7.36 7.24 18.27
C LYS A 185 6.64 7.02 16.94
N VAL A 186 5.55 7.77 16.73
CA VAL A 186 4.72 7.67 15.54
C VAL A 186 4.89 8.93 14.71
N SER A 187 5.28 8.75 13.44
CA SER A 187 5.42 9.83 12.46
C SER A 187 4.62 9.51 11.21
N ILE A 188 4.15 10.55 10.52
CA ILE A 188 3.48 10.44 9.22
C ILE A 188 4.28 11.12 8.13
N SER A 189 4.34 10.45 6.99
CA SER A 189 4.73 11.02 5.72
C SER A 189 3.50 11.20 4.84
N ARG A 190 3.50 12.29 4.07
CA ARG A 190 2.47 12.59 3.05
C ARG A 190 3.04 12.64 1.64
N ASP A 191 4.32 12.37 1.49
CA ASP A 191 5.05 12.42 0.22
C ASP A 191 5.54 11.03 -0.16
N GLY A 192 4.83 9.98 0.28
CA GLY A 192 5.21 8.60 0.01
C GLY A 192 6.45 8.15 0.76
N GLY A 193 6.77 8.73 1.92
CA GLY A 193 7.88 8.32 2.78
C GLY A 193 9.19 9.09 2.60
N LYS A 194 9.21 10.21 1.85
CA LYS A 194 10.43 11.04 1.70
C LYS A 194 10.70 11.85 2.96
N THR A 195 9.65 12.45 3.53
CA THR A 195 9.72 13.22 4.78
C THR A 195 8.71 12.70 5.77
N TYR A 196 9.08 12.70 7.06
CA TYR A 196 8.21 12.28 8.15
C TYR A 196 8.05 13.43 9.14
N ASN A 197 6.80 13.77 9.42
CA ASN A 197 6.40 14.69 10.49
C ASN A 197 5.89 13.90 11.68
N GLU A 198 6.33 14.30 12.86
CA GLU A 198 5.95 13.63 14.10
C GLU A 198 4.45 13.85 14.41
N ILE A 199 3.73 12.76 14.70
CA ILE A 199 2.35 12.83 15.23
C ILE A 199 2.40 12.92 16.76
N THR A 200 3.30 12.14 17.39
CA THR A 200 3.53 12.16 18.84
C THR A 200 5.01 12.08 19.17
N GLY A 201 5.39 12.71 20.28
CA GLY A 201 6.65 12.42 20.96
C GLY A 201 6.73 10.97 21.43
N GLU A 202 7.91 10.55 21.86
CA GLU A 202 8.12 9.24 22.51
C GLU A 202 7.16 9.11 23.70
N LYS A 203 6.28 8.12 23.62
CA LYS A 203 5.33 7.77 24.67
C LYS A 203 5.43 6.29 24.98
N PRO A 204 5.04 5.88 26.20
CA PRO A 204 4.87 4.48 26.53
C PRO A 204 4.07 3.75 25.45
N ASN A 205 4.61 2.62 25.00
CA ASN A 205 4.01 1.80 23.98
C ASN A 205 2.64 1.31 24.47
N SER A 206 1.60 1.88 23.89
CA SER A 206 0.20 1.64 24.25
C SER A 206 -0.50 0.77 23.22
N TYR A 207 0.22 0.23 22.24
CA TYR A 207 -0.30 -0.57 21.11
C TYR A 207 -1.28 0.18 20.19
N SER A 208 -1.73 1.37 20.59
CA SER A 208 -2.66 2.20 19.85
C SER A 208 -2.54 3.67 20.27
N LEU A 209 -2.76 4.55 19.29
CA LEU A 209 -2.81 6.00 19.44
C LEU A 209 -4.07 6.51 18.75
N VAL A 210 -4.93 7.22 19.48
CA VAL A 210 -6.02 7.98 18.85
C VAL A 210 -5.44 9.26 18.27
N TRP A 211 -5.59 9.45 16.96
CA TRP A 211 -5.07 10.59 16.23
C TRP A 211 -6.19 11.36 15.54
N THR A 212 -6.22 12.68 15.73
CA THR A 212 -6.99 13.58 14.86
C THR A 212 -6.26 13.72 13.55
N VAL A 213 -6.75 13.08 12.49
CA VAL A 213 -6.11 13.06 11.17
C VAL A 213 -5.90 14.48 10.69
N THR A 214 -4.65 14.89 10.53
CA THR A 214 -4.33 16.25 10.08
C THR A 214 -4.29 16.33 8.55
N GLY A 215 -4.35 17.53 7.99
CA GLY A 215 -3.99 17.79 6.59
C GLY A 215 -2.46 17.96 6.41
N PRO A 216 -1.98 18.21 5.18
CA PRO A 216 -2.75 18.28 3.93
C PRO A 216 -3.19 16.90 3.40
N ALA A 217 -4.16 16.89 2.48
CA ALA A 217 -4.58 15.67 1.79
C ALA A 217 -3.42 15.08 0.96
N SER A 218 -3.34 13.75 0.91
CA SER A 218 -2.37 13.03 0.09
C SER A 218 -2.82 11.59 -0.15
N ASP A 219 -2.64 11.09 -1.37
CA ASP A 219 -2.90 9.69 -1.73
C ASP A 219 -1.74 8.75 -1.36
N ASN A 220 -0.59 9.33 -0.98
CA ASN A 220 0.65 8.61 -0.71
C ASN A 220 1.06 8.74 0.77
N CYS A 221 0.13 8.54 1.71
CA CYS A 221 0.46 8.62 3.13
C CYS A 221 1.19 7.35 3.59
N MET A 222 2.23 7.52 4.39
CA MET A 222 2.92 6.44 5.09
C MET A 222 3.04 6.77 6.57
N LEU A 223 2.90 5.79 7.44
CA LEU A 223 3.28 5.90 8.84
C LEU A 223 4.63 5.27 9.05
N LYS A 224 5.36 5.82 10.00
CA LYS A 224 6.58 5.24 10.54
C LYS A 224 6.41 5.09 12.04
N ILE A 225 6.66 3.89 12.54
CA ILE A 225 6.71 3.60 13.98
C ILE A 225 8.14 3.24 14.32
N GLU A 226 8.74 4.06 15.16
CA GLU A 226 10.08 3.90 15.70
C GLU A 226 9.96 3.47 17.16
N THR A 227 10.60 2.36 17.48
CA THR A 227 10.82 1.90 18.86
C THR A 227 12.32 1.91 19.10
N GLY A 228 12.77 1.93 20.35
CA GLY A 228 14.19 1.97 20.70
C GLY A 228 15.06 0.85 20.07
N THR A 229 14.44 -0.19 19.50
CA THR A 229 15.12 -1.31 18.84
C THR A 229 14.72 -1.55 17.38
N THR A 230 13.57 -1.04 16.93
CA THR A 230 12.99 -1.40 15.61
C THR A 230 12.26 -0.23 14.98
N THR A 231 12.46 -0.01 13.69
CA THR A 231 11.67 0.92 12.87
C THR A 231 10.86 0.14 11.85
N ILE A 232 9.57 0.43 11.74
CA ILE A 232 8.72 -0.05 10.65
C ILE A 232 8.03 1.11 9.95
N THR A 233 7.78 0.96 8.66
CA THR A 233 6.91 1.84 7.91
C THR A 233 5.67 1.08 7.43
N GLN A 234 4.53 1.77 7.38
CA GLN A 234 3.27 1.27 6.87
C GLN A 234 2.67 2.30 5.92
N GLY A 235 2.58 1.95 4.65
CA GLY A 235 1.82 2.68 3.64
C GLY A 235 1.44 1.75 2.48
N LEU A 236 0.77 2.23 1.44
CA LEU A 236 0.18 3.55 1.28
C LEU A 236 -1.28 3.53 1.76
N PHE A 237 -1.66 4.56 2.50
CA PHE A 237 -3.06 4.90 2.77
C PHE A 237 -3.27 6.34 2.30
N SER A 238 -4.52 6.77 2.16
CA SER A 238 -4.82 8.12 1.68
C SER A 238 -5.44 8.96 2.79
N ILE A 239 -5.10 10.24 2.82
CA ILE A 239 -5.82 11.24 3.60
C ILE A 239 -6.49 12.17 2.62
N LYS A 240 -7.82 12.23 2.65
CA LYS A 240 -8.62 13.15 1.87
C LYS A 240 -8.77 14.47 2.63
N ALA A 241 -9.02 15.55 1.88
CA ALA A 241 -9.36 16.81 2.50
C ALA A 241 -10.58 16.58 3.40
N GLY A 242 -10.52 17.08 4.63
CA GLY A 242 -11.67 17.05 5.52
C GLY A 242 -12.83 17.74 4.81
N SER A 243 -14.02 17.16 4.89
CA SER A 243 -15.19 17.99 4.61
C SER A 243 -15.11 19.16 5.59
N ALA A 244 -14.86 20.37 5.07
CA ALA A 244 -15.27 21.55 5.81
C ALA A 244 -16.74 21.30 6.08
N GLY A 245 -17.09 21.04 7.34
CA GLY A 245 -18.47 20.76 7.72
C GLY A 245 -19.32 21.94 7.28
N GLY A 246 -19.91 21.86 6.09
CA GLY A 246 -21.18 22.49 5.80
C GLY A 246 -22.21 21.73 6.61
N CYS A 247 -22.18 21.91 7.94
CA CYS A 247 -23.14 21.27 8.80
C CYS A 247 -24.46 22.06 8.70
N ASN A 248 -25.40 21.50 7.95
CA ASN A 248 -26.76 22.02 7.87
C ASN A 248 -27.69 21.41 8.93
N ASP A 249 -27.16 20.59 9.84
CA ASP A 249 -27.94 19.95 10.89
C ASP A 249 -27.76 20.67 12.24
N LEU A 250 -28.90 21.13 12.79
CA LEU A 250 -29.05 21.85 14.06
C LEU A 250 -28.26 21.28 15.26
N PRO A 251 -28.04 19.96 15.42
CA PRO A 251 -27.28 19.42 16.55
C PRO A 251 -25.79 19.81 16.57
N CYS A 252 -25.15 20.02 15.41
CA CYS A 252 -23.72 20.34 15.35
C CYS A 252 -23.44 21.84 15.55
N ILE A 253 -24.39 22.71 15.16
CA ILE A 253 -24.33 24.15 15.43
C ILE A 253 -24.27 24.42 16.94
N ILE A 254 -25.01 23.63 17.73
CA ILE A 254 -25.03 23.77 19.20
C ILE A 254 -23.67 23.38 19.80
N GLN A 255 -23.01 22.35 19.26
CA GLN A 255 -21.72 21.88 19.74
C GLN A 255 -20.58 22.88 19.41
N GLY A 256 -20.66 23.57 18.27
CA GLY A 256 -19.74 24.66 17.92
C GLY A 256 -19.92 25.94 18.75
N LEU A 257 -21.16 26.25 19.16
CA LEU A 257 -21.43 27.45 19.98
C LEU A 257 -20.95 27.29 21.44
N GLN A 258 -21.04 26.10 22.02
CA GLN A 258 -20.61 25.87 23.41
C GLN A 258 -19.11 26.08 23.61
N VAL A 259 -18.30 25.77 22.58
CA VAL A 259 -16.84 25.98 22.60
C VAL A 259 -16.47 27.48 22.57
N LEU A 260 -17.33 28.35 22.04
CA LEU A 260 -17.08 29.80 21.97
C LEU A 260 -17.58 30.58 23.19
N THR A 261 -18.41 30.00 24.07
CA THR A 261 -18.96 30.70 25.24
C THR A 261 -18.31 30.35 26.59
N GLY A 262 -17.31 29.46 26.61
CA GLY A 262 -16.50 29.23 27.81
C GLY A 262 -17.29 28.83 29.07
N LYS A 263 -18.28 27.94 28.92
CA LYS A 263 -18.91 27.21 30.01
C LYS A 263 -18.96 25.73 29.68
#